data_AF-A0A2N5XCW3-F1
#
_entry.id   AF-A0A2N5XCW3-F1
#
_cell.length_a   1.000
_cell.length_b   1.000
_cell.length_c   1.000
_cell.angle_alpha   90.00
_cell.angle_beta   90.00
_cell.angle_gamma   90.00
#
_symmetry.space_group_name_H-M   'P 1'
#
loop_
_entity.id
_entity.type
_entity.pdbx_description
1 polymer ?
#
loop_
_entity_poly.entity_id
_entity_poly.type
_entity_poly.pdbx_seq_one_letter_code
_entity_poly.pdbx_strand_id
1 'polypeptide(L)'
;AWNGLAVAALAEAGALLDRPDLVEAATAAADLLVAVHLTPAGRLLRTSRDGTAGPNAGVLEDYGDVAEGFLTLYAVTGETAWLELAGQLLDAVLRHFTGDDGSLFDTADDAEQLIRRPQDPTDNAAPSGWTAAAGALLSYAAYTGSARHREAAERALGVITRLAGRVPRFVGWGLAV
;
A
#
# COMPACT_ATOMS: atom_id res chain seq x y z
N ALA A 1 0.48 7.33 -0.53
CA ALA A 1 1.23 6.85 -1.70
C ALA A 1 2.71 7.16 -1.50
N TRP A 2 3.22 8.26 -2.05
CA TRP A 2 4.64 8.68 -2.02
C TRP A 2 5.37 8.59 -0.68
N ASN A 3 4.73 8.95 0.44
CA ASN A 3 5.35 8.84 1.75
C ASN A 3 5.63 7.38 2.15
N GLY A 4 4.77 6.44 1.76
CA GLY A 4 4.98 5.01 1.97
C GLY A 4 6.17 4.48 1.16
N LEU A 5 6.27 4.86 -0.11
CA LEU A 5 7.43 4.56 -0.96
C LEU A 5 8.74 5.15 -0.39
N ALA A 6 8.69 6.38 0.15
CA ALA A 6 9.83 7.00 0.79
C ALA A 6 10.26 6.25 2.06
N VAL A 7 9.31 5.82 2.90
CA VAL A 7 9.58 4.99 4.07
C VAL A 7 10.25 3.68 3.66
N ALA A 8 9.71 2.96 2.68
CA ALA A 8 10.29 1.72 2.18
C ALA A 8 11.73 1.94 1.70
N ALA A 9 11.95 2.92 0.81
CA ALA A 9 13.26 3.21 0.26
C ALA A 9 14.31 3.60 1.33
N LEU A 10 13.92 4.42 2.32
CA LEU A 10 14.81 4.80 3.41
C LEU A 10 15.14 3.62 4.33
N ALA A 11 14.16 2.77 4.65
CA ALA A 11 14.37 1.59 5.48
C ALA A 11 15.29 0.57 4.79
N GLU A 12 15.02 0.22 3.53
CA GLU A 12 15.86 -0.73 2.78
C GLU A 12 17.27 -0.19 2.57
N ALA A 13 17.41 1.07 2.12
CA ALA A 13 18.72 1.66 1.93
C ALA A 13 19.49 1.76 3.24
N GLY A 14 18.82 2.10 4.34
CA GLY A 14 19.39 2.13 5.68
C GLY A 14 19.95 0.78 6.11
N ALA A 15 19.18 -0.30 5.90
CA ALA A 15 19.60 -1.65 6.22
C ALA A 15 20.73 -2.15 5.32
N LEU A 16 20.62 -1.96 4.00
CA LEU A 16 21.57 -2.51 3.02
C LEU A 16 22.92 -1.78 2.99
N LEU A 17 22.95 -0.51 3.39
CA LEU A 17 24.14 0.34 3.35
C LEU A 17 24.74 0.62 4.73
N ASP A 18 24.27 -0.07 5.78
CA ASP A 18 24.68 0.15 7.18
C ASP A 18 24.52 1.63 7.61
N ARG A 19 23.37 2.23 7.28
CA ARG A 19 23.04 3.64 7.56
C ARG A 19 21.85 3.74 8.53
N PRO A 20 22.08 3.60 9.85
CA PRO A 20 21.00 3.62 10.84
C PRO A 20 20.21 4.93 10.85
N ASP A 21 20.85 6.04 10.47
CA ASP A 21 20.18 7.35 10.35
C ASP A 21 19.09 7.37 9.26
N LEU A 22 19.19 6.53 8.22
CA LEU A 22 18.13 6.38 7.22
C LEU A 22 16.96 5.54 7.76
N VAL A 23 17.24 4.51 8.56
CA VAL A 23 16.19 3.72 9.24
C VAL A 23 15.44 4.61 10.24
N GLU A 24 16.17 5.43 11.02
CA GLU A 24 15.57 6.42 11.91
C GLU A 24 14.69 7.43 11.16
N ALA A 25 15.13 7.90 9.99
CA ALA A 25 14.32 8.78 9.14
C ALA A 25 13.07 8.08 8.59
N ALA A 26 13.17 6.80 8.22
CA ALA A 26 12.03 5.99 7.78
C ALA A 26 11.00 5.83 8.90
N THR A 27 11.46 5.48 10.12
CA THR A 27 10.62 5.36 11.32
C THR A 27 9.93 6.69 11.62
N ALA A 28 10.65 7.82 11.63
CA ALA A 28 10.06 9.13 11.88
C ALA A 28 9.00 9.52 10.84
N ALA A 29 9.23 9.19 9.56
CA ALA A 29 8.25 9.42 8.50
C ALA A 29 7.00 8.52 8.67
N ALA A 30 7.18 7.25 9.06
CA ALA A 30 6.09 6.33 9.34
C ALA A 30 5.27 6.77 10.57
N ASP A 31 5.93 7.20 11.65
CA ASP A 31 5.27 7.76 12.84
C ASP A 31 4.41 8.98 12.48
N LEU A 32 4.88 9.87 11.58
CA LEU A 32 4.08 10.99 11.08
C LEU A 32 2.84 10.52 10.33
N LEU A 33 2.95 9.45 9.52
CA LEU A 33 1.79 8.88 8.84
C LEU A 33 0.77 8.34 9.84
N VAL A 34 1.21 7.61 10.87
CA VAL A 34 0.34 7.09 11.92
C VAL A 34 -0.31 8.23 12.71
N ALA A 35 0.47 9.24 13.11
CA ALA A 35 -0.01 10.31 13.98
C ALA A 35 -0.96 11.30 13.27
N VAL A 36 -0.73 11.58 11.99
CA VAL A 36 -1.46 12.63 11.25
C VAL A 36 -2.45 12.05 10.26
N HIS A 37 -2.10 10.97 9.56
CA HIS A 37 -2.85 10.51 8.39
C HIS A 37 -3.72 9.29 8.69
N LEU A 38 -3.41 8.49 9.71
CA LEU A 38 -4.23 7.36 10.11
C LEU A 38 -5.30 7.80 11.12
N THR A 39 -6.56 7.76 10.70
CA THR A 39 -7.68 8.08 11.58
C THR A 39 -7.96 6.96 12.59
N PRO A 40 -8.61 7.26 13.74
CA PRO A 40 -9.03 6.24 14.70
C PRO A 40 -9.97 5.16 14.11
N ALA A 41 -10.61 5.45 12.98
CA ALA A 41 -11.46 4.51 12.25
C ALA A 41 -10.68 3.60 11.28
N GLY A 42 -9.34 3.67 11.26
CA GLY A 42 -8.49 2.87 10.37
C GLY A 42 -8.47 3.35 8.92
N ARG A 43 -8.81 4.62 8.67
CA ARG A 43 -8.79 5.24 7.34
C ARG A 43 -7.59 6.14 7.17
N LEU A 44 -6.95 6.09 6.02
CA LEU A 44 -5.91 7.03 5.63
C LEU A 44 -6.51 8.33 5.08
N LEU A 45 -5.85 9.44 5.40
CA LEU A 45 -6.02 10.74 4.77
C LEU A 45 -4.83 10.98 3.83
N ARG A 46 -5.08 11.53 2.63
CA ARG A 46 -4.04 11.57 1.57
C ARG A 46 -3.10 12.77 1.68
N THR A 47 -3.54 13.85 2.33
CA THR A 47 -2.81 15.11 2.34
C THR A 47 -2.75 15.67 3.75
N SER A 48 -1.67 16.36 4.08
CA SER A 48 -1.57 17.20 5.28
C SER A 48 -0.73 18.43 4.97
N ARG A 49 -0.87 19.44 5.82
CA ARG A 49 -0.06 20.66 5.80
C ARG A 49 0.11 21.15 7.23
N ASP A 50 1.34 21.55 7.58
CA ASP A 50 1.66 22.13 8.90
C ASP A 50 1.17 21.24 10.06
N GLY A 51 1.38 19.92 9.94
CA GLY A 51 0.97 18.92 10.94
C GLY A 51 -0.53 18.62 10.99
N THR A 52 -1.34 19.24 10.12
CA THR A 52 -2.79 19.06 10.09
C THR A 52 -3.20 18.29 8.83
N ALA A 53 -3.93 17.18 9.01
CA ALA A 53 -4.48 16.44 7.89
C ALA A 53 -5.59 17.21 7.17
N GLY A 54 -5.63 17.07 5.85
CA GLY A 54 -6.71 17.54 5.01
C GLY A 54 -7.91 16.60 5.05
N PRO A 55 -9.05 17.00 4.45
CA PRO A 55 -10.30 16.24 4.53
C PRO A 55 -10.35 15.04 3.56
N ASN A 56 -9.39 14.93 2.65
CA ASN A 56 -9.44 13.97 1.56
C ASN A 56 -9.03 12.57 2.04
N ALA A 57 -9.94 11.61 1.88
CA ALA A 57 -9.66 10.20 2.11
C ALA A 57 -8.59 9.66 1.15
N GLY A 58 -7.81 8.71 1.64
CA GLY A 58 -6.86 7.95 0.84
C GLY A 58 -7.56 7.07 -0.19
N VAL A 59 -6.90 6.89 -1.32
CA VAL A 59 -7.31 5.99 -2.41
C VAL A 59 -6.46 4.71 -2.34
N LEU A 60 -6.75 3.69 -3.14
CA LEU A 60 -6.10 2.38 -3.09
C LEU A 60 -4.56 2.45 -3.05
N GLU A 61 -3.97 3.28 -3.90
CA GLU A 61 -2.52 3.54 -3.95
C GLU A 61 -1.96 4.00 -2.58
N ASP A 62 -2.71 4.80 -1.83
CA ASP A 62 -2.27 5.23 -0.50
C ASP A 62 -2.18 4.08 0.47
N TYR A 63 -3.13 3.14 0.42
CA TYR A 63 -3.12 1.98 1.31
C TYR A 63 -2.03 1.00 0.91
N GLY A 64 -1.88 0.71 -0.38
CA GLY A 64 -0.85 -0.20 -0.90
C GLY A 64 0.57 0.26 -0.55
N ASP A 65 0.92 1.50 -0.93
CA ASP A 65 2.28 2.02 -0.72
C ASP A 65 2.63 2.23 0.76
N VAL A 66 1.66 2.64 1.59
CA VAL A 66 1.91 2.82 3.03
C VAL A 66 2.02 1.47 3.73
N ALA A 67 1.20 0.49 3.34
CA ALA A 67 1.35 -0.87 3.84
C ALA A 67 2.72 -1.44 3.46
N GLU A 68 3.18 -1.24 2.22
CA GLU A 68 4.53 -1.63 1.79
C GLU A 68 5.60 -1.00 2.68
N GLY A 69 5.57 0.32 2.88
CA GLY A 69 6.52 1.01 3.77
C GLY A 69 6.53 0.47 5.21
N PHE A 70 5.37 0.16 5.77
CA PHE A 70 5.28 -0.46 7.09
C PHE A 70 5.82 -1.90 7.10
N LEU A 71 5.56 -2.69 6.05
CA LEU A 71 6.09 -4.05 5.92
C LEU A 71 7.61 -4.06 5.78
N THR A 72 8.18 -3.10 5.04
CA THR A 72 9.63 -2.91 4.93
C THR A 72 10.23 -2.53 6.29
N LEU A 73 9.62 -1.60 7.02
CA LEU A 73 10.08 -1.26 8.37
C LEU A 73 10.06 -2.48 9.29
N TYR A 74 8.98 -3.26 9.28
CA TYR A 74 8.93 -4.52 10.03
C TYR A 74 10.07 -5.46 9.66
N ALA A 75 10.38 -5.62 8.37
CA ALA A 75 11.45 -6.49 7.91
C ALA A 75 12.83 -6.04 8.41
N VAL A 76 13.06 -4.72 8.46
CA VAL A 76 14.34 -4.12 8.85
C VAL A 76 14.51 -4.05 10.37
N THR A 77 13.47 -3.68 11.11
CA THR A 77 13.55 -3.42 12.56
C THR A 77 13.08 -4.59 13.41
N GLY A 78 12.25 -5.47 12.87
CA GLY A 78 11.58 -6.55 13.60
C GLY A 78 10.44 -6.08 14.52
N GLU A 79 10.10 -4.79 14.50
CA GLU A 79 9.05 -4.23 15.36
C GLU A 79 7.65 -4.60 14.85
N THR A 80 6.94 -5.45 15.59
CA THR A 80 5.66 -6.02 15.16
C THR A 80 4.54 -4.99 15.00
N ALA A 81 4.65 -3.82 15.63
CA ALA A 81 3.68 -2.74 15.47
C ALA A 81 3.48 -2.32 14.00
N TRP A 82 4.56 -2.31 13.21
CA TRP A 82 4.47 -1.99 11.78
C TRP A 82 3.72 -3.05 11.00
N LEU A 83 3.94 -4.33 11.32
CA LEU A 83 3.20 -5.43 10.70
C LEU A 83 1.70 -5.36 11.03
N GLU A 84 1.36 -5.05 12.28
CA GLU A 84 -0.04 -4.89 12.71
C GLU A 84 -0.72 -3.73 11.99
N LEU A 85 -0.05 -2.58 11.87
CA LEU A 85 -0.56 -1.42 11.14
C LEU A 85 -0.73 -1.71 9.65
N ALA A 86 0.23 -2.38 9.00
CA ALA A 86 0.09 -2.82 7.62
C ALA A 86 -1.13 -3.73 7.44
N GLY A 87 -1.34 -4.68 8.35
CA GLY A 87 -2.51 -5.55 8.36
C GLY A 87 -3.83 -4.78 8.43
N GLN A 88 -3.92 -3.75 9.28
CA GLN A 88 -5.12 -2.89 9.36
C GLN A 88 -5.42 -2.17 8.04
N LEU A 89 -4.38 -1.66 7.37
CA LEU A 89 -4.53 -1.01 6.07
C LEU A 89 -5.00 -2.00 5.00
N LEU A 90 -4.42 -3.20 4.97
CA LEU A 90 -4.78 -4.24 4.01
C LEU A 90 -6.18 -4.80 4.26
N ASP A 91 -6.61 -4.89 5.52
CA ASP A 91 -8.00 -5.21 5.84
C ASP A 91 -8.97 -4.13 5.34
N ALA A 92 -8.59 -2.86 5.38
CA ALA A 92 -9.36 -1.78 4.77
C ALA A 92 -9.41 -1.91 3.24
N VAL A 93 -8.30 -2.30 2.59
CA VAL A 93 -8.27 -2.63 1.15
C VAL A 93 -9.28 -3.72 0.81
N LEU A 94 -9.23 -4.83 1.53
CA LEU A 94 -10.14 -5.96 1.30
C LEU A 94 -11.61 -5.61 1.56
N ARG A 95 -11.88 -4.69 2.49
CA ARG A 95 -13.24 -4.28 2.85
C ARG A 95 -13.84 -3.26 1.88
N HIS A 96 -13.08 -2.22 1.52
CA HIS A 96 -13.63 -1.03 0.87
C HIS A 96 -13.24 -0.90 -0.60
N PHE A 97 -12.15 -1.53 -1.01
CA PHE A 97 -11.58 -1.37 -2.35
C PHE A 97 -11.72 -2.63 -3.21
N THR A 98 -12.28 -3.71 -2.68
CA THR A 98 -12.43 -4.99 -3.38
C THR A 98 -13.90 -5.25 -3.74
N GLY A 99 -14.19 -5.59 -4.99
CA GLY A 99 -15.51 -6.02 -5.45
C GLY A 99 -15.79 -7.50 -5.20
N ASP A 100 -17.04 -7.91 -5.41
CA ASP A 100 -17.48 -9.30 -5.23
C ASP A 100 -16.72 -10.32 -6.10
N ASP A 101 -16.21 -9.87 -7.26
CA ASP A 101 -15.41 -10.66 -8.18
C ASP A 101 -13.90 -10.63 -7.88
N GLY A 102 -13.50 -9.94 -6.80
CA GLY A 102 -12.10 -9.73 -6.42
C GLY A 102 -11.38 -8.64 -7.21
N SER A 103 -12.08 -7.87 -8.05
CA SER A 103 -11.51 -6.69 -8.70
C SER A 103 -11.21 -5.60 -7.66
N LEU A 104 -10.09 -4.90 -7.84
CA LEU A 104 -9.76 -3.75 -7.02
C LEU A 104 -10.29 -2.46 -7.68
N PHE A 105 -10.60 -1.47 -6.86
CA PHE A 105 -11.07 -0.16 -7.28
C PHE A 105 -10.16 0.91 -6.70
N ASP A 106 -9.98 2.01 -7.43
CA ASP A 106 -9.09 3.08 -6.96
C ASP A 106 -9.69 3.82 -5.76
N THR A 107 -11.02 4.01 -5.75
CA THR A 107 -11.73 4.72 -4.67
C THR A 107 -12.48 3.75 -3.78
N ALA A 108 -12.59 4.04 -2.49
CA ALA A 108 -13.40 3.26 -1.55
C ALA A 108 -14.89 3.24 -1.95
N ASP A 109 -15.63 2.22 -1.50
CA ASP A 109 -17.07 2.03 -1.75
C ASP A 109 -17.95 3.03 -0.97
N ASP A 110 -17.42 3.57 0.13
CA ASP A 110 -18.06 4.54 1.01
C ASP A 110 -17.52 5.97 0.83
N ALA A 111 -16.73 6.21 -0.21
CA ALA A 111 -16.36 7.54 -0.66
C ALA A 111 -17.54 8.25 -1.34
N GLU A 112 -17.35 9.49 -1.79
CA GLU A 112 -18.36 10.20 -2.58
C GLU A 112 -18.86 9.32 -3.73
N GLN A 113 -20.19 9.20 -3.86
CA GLN A 113 -20.78 8.29 -4.85
C GLN A 113 -20.48 8.78 -6.27
N LEU A 114 -19.54 8.10 -6.93
CA LEU A 114 -19.22 8.30 -8.33
C LEU A 114 -20.16 7.48 -9.22
N ILE A 115 -20.48 7.99 -10.41
CA ILE A 115 -21.27 7.26 -11.43
C ILE A 115 -20.58 5.94 -11.81
N ARG A 116 -19.24 5.92 -11.82
CA ARG A 116 -18.40 4.73 -11.99
C ARG A 116 -17.17 4.87 -11.11
N ARG A 117 -16.85 3.85 -10.33
CA ARG A 117 -15.58 3.76 -9.60
C ARG A 117 -14.44 3.44 -10.58
N PRO A 118 -13.37 4.26 -10.63
CA PRO A 118 -12.21 3.97 -11.47
C PRO A 118 -11.53 2.66 -11.07
N GLN A 119 -10.92 2.02 -12.07
CA GLN A 119 -10.11 0.83 -11.95
C GLN A 119 -8.97 0.98 -12.96
N ASP A 120 -7.88 1.65 -12.58
CA ASP A 120 -6.71 1.78 -13.43
C ASP A 120 -5.57 0.89 -12.92
N PRO A 121 -5.35 -0.29 -13.55
CA PRO A 121 -4.27 -1.19 -13.17
C PRO A 121 -2.92 -0.81 -13.80
N THR A 122 -2.80 0.38 -14.41
CA THR A 122 -1.58 0.78 -15.13
C THR A 122 -0.61 1.56 -14.25
N ASP A 123 0.61 1.04 -14.15
CA ASP A 123 1.74 1.70 -13.50
C ASP A 123 2.21 2.90 -14.32
N ASN A 124 2.77 3.90 -13.62
CA ASN A 124 3.43 5.04 -14.23
C ASN A 124 4.76 5.31 -13.50
N ALA A 125 5.06 6.56 -13.13
CA ALA A 125 6.24 6.88 -12.30
C ALA A 125 6.23 6.20 -10.93
N ALA A 126 5.05 5.75 -10.47
CA ALA A 126 4.79 4.99 -9.26
C ALA A 126 3.91 3.76 -9.61
N PRO A 127 3.87 2.72 -8.76
CA PRO A 127 2.93 1.62 -8.93
C PRO A 127 1.49 2.15 -8.97
N SER A 128 0.63 1.51 -9.78
CA SER A 128 -0.81 1.71 -9.65
C SER A 128 -1.29 1.27 -8.27
N GLY A 129 -2.46 1.77 -7.82
CA GLY A 129 -3.05 1.27 -6.58
C GLY A 129 -3.26 -0.24 -6.60
N TRP A 130 -3.56 -0.79 -7.78
CA TRP A 130 -3.74 -2.22 -7.96
C TRP A 130 -2.46 -3.01 -7.69
N THR A 131 -1.34 -2.61 -8.30
CA THR A 131 -0.05 -3.31 -8.15
C THR A 131 0.53 -3.10 -6.77
N ALA A 132 0.43 -1.89 -6.22
CA ALA A 132 0.84 -1.59 -4.85
C ALA A 132 0.09 -2.45 -3.82
N ALA A 133 -1.24 -2.54 -3.94
CA ALA A 133 -2.05 -3.37 -3.06
C ALA A 133 -1.74 -4.87 -3.23
N ALA A 134 -1.57 -5.34 -4.47
CA ALA A 134 -1.24 -6.75 -4.72
C ALA A 134 0.10 -7.15 -4.09
N GLY A 135 1.13 -6.31 -4.24
CA GLY A 135 2.46 -6.50 -3.63
C GLY A 135 2.38 -6.55 -2.11
N ALA A 136 1.78 -5.53 -1.50
CA ALA A 136 1.66 -5.46 -0.05
C ALA A 136 0.83 -6.61 0.54
N LEU A 137 -0.25 -7.05 -0.14
CA LEU A 137 -1.04 -8.23 0.25
C LEU A 137 -0.19 -9.50 0.23
N LEU A 138 0.64 -9.68 -0.80
CA LEU A 138 1.51 -10.84 -0.93
C LEU A 138 2.60 -10.85 0.16
N SER A 139 3.28 -9.73 0.35
CA SER A 139 4.31 -9.54 1.38
C SER A 139 3.75 -9.78 2.78
N TYR A 140 2.58 -9.22 3.10
CA TYR A 140 1.90 -9.46 4.38
C TYR A 140 1.54 -10.93 4.58
N ALA A 141 1.04 -11.59 3.54
CA ALA A 141 0.74 -13.02 3.61
C ALA A 141 1.99 -13.87 3.83
N ALA A 142 3.14 -13.48 3.26
CA ALA A 142 4.41 -14.16 3.49
C ALA A 142 4.89 -14.05 4.94
N TYR A 143 4.75 -12.87 5.56
CA TYR A 143 5.13 -12.68 6.97
C TYR A 143 4.18 -13.38 7.96
N THR A 144 2.89 -13.45 7.64
CA THR A 144 1.85 -13.90 8.60
C THR A 144 1.33 -15.32 8.35
N GLY A 145 1.56 -15.88 7.16
CA GLY A 145 0.91 -17.11 6.72
C GLY A 145 -0.57 -16.96 6.35
N SER A 146 -1.07 -15.72 6.18
CA SER A 146 -2.49 -15.46 5.96
C SER A 146 -2.97 -15.90 4.57
N ALA A 147 -3.74 -17.00 4.52
CA ALA A 147 -4.35 -17.49 3.28
C ALA A 147 -5.28 -16.47 2.62
N ARG A 148 -6.07 -15.73 3.42
CA ARG A 148 -6.99 -14.69 2.92
C ARG A 148 -6.27 -13.61 2.11
N HIS A 149 -5.15 -13.11 2.62
CA HIS A 149 -4.37 -12.06 1.95
C HIS A 149 -3.64 -12.61 0.73
N ARG A 150 -3.09 -13.83 0.81
CA ARG A 150 -2.48 -14.51 -0.34
C ARG A 150 -3.45 -14.69 -1.50
N GLU A 151 -4.63 -15.22 -1.24
CA GLU A 151 -5.65 -15.43 -2.28
C GLU A 151 -6.12 -14.10 -2.91
N ALA A 152 -6.19 -13.03 -2.10
CA ALA A 152 -6.50 -11.70 -2.62
C ALA A 152 -5.38 -11.15 -3.52
N ALA A 153 -4.12 -11.32 -3.15
CA ALA A 153 -2.97 -10.96 -3.97
C ALA A 153 -2.98 -11.72 -5.31
N GLU A 154 -3.16 -13.04 -5.28
CA GLU A 154 -3.21 -13.89 -6.48
C GLU A 154 -4.33 -13.47 -7.44
N ARG A 155 -5.52 -13.16 -6.92
CA ARG A 155 -6.63 -12.61 -7.73
C ARG A 155 -6.27 -11.27 -8.36
N ALA A 156 -5.69 -10.36 -7.57
CA ALA A 156 -5.27 -9.06 -8.06
C ALA A 156 -4.20 -9.18 -9.18
N LEU A 157 -3.21 -10.06 -9.02
CA LEU A 157 -2.15 -10.31 -10.02
C LEU A 157 -2.64 -11.04 -11.27
N GLY A 158 -3.77 -11.75 -11.21
CA GLY A 158 -4.40 -12.37 -12.39
C GLY A 158 -4.74 -11.37 -13.51
N VAL A 159 -4.99 -10.10 -13.17
CA VAL A 159 -5.16 -9.01 -14.15
C VAL A 159 -3.85 -8.69 -14.86
N ILE A 160 -2.74 -8.63 -14.11
CA ILE A 160 -1.41 -8.34 -14.63
C ILE A 160 -0.97 -9.36 -15.67
N THR A 161 -1.25 -10.64 -15.44
CA THR A 161 -0.93 -11.72 -16.40
C THR A 161 -1.58 -11.47 -17.77
N ARG A 162 -2.79 -10.90 -17.81
CA ARG A 162 -3.49 -10.56 -19.06
C ARG A 162 -2.92 -9.31 -19.73
N LEU A 163 -2.44 -8.34 -18.94
CA LEU A 163 -1.91 -7.07 -19.42
C LEU A 163 -0.44 -7.18 -19.87
N ALA A 164 0.35 -8.07 -19.26
CA ALA A 164 1.76 -8.27 -19.55
C ALA A 164 2.04 -8.52 -21.04
N GLY A 165 1.18 -9.28 -21.73
CA GLY A 165 1.33 -9.56 -23.15
C GLY A 165 0.94 -8.39 -24.09
N ARG A 166 0.31 -7.33 -23.57
CA ARG A 166 -0.24 -6.22 -24.39
C ARG A 166 0.43 -4.88 -24.08
N VAL A 167 0.63 -4.59 -22.80
CA VAL A 167 1.09 -3.29 -22.29
C VAL A 167 2.16 -3.46 -21.20
N PRO A 168 3.24 -4.23 -21.41
CA PRO A 168 4.20 -4.59 -20.35
C PRO A 168 4.87 -3.39 -19.68
N ARG A 169 5.05 -2.28 -20.40
CA ARG A 169 5.61 -1.02 -19.85
C ARG A 169 4.73 -0.37 -18.79
N PHE A 170 3.45 -0.71 -18.75
CA PHE A 170 2.45 -0.15 -17.86
C PHE A 170 2.06 -1.12 -16.74
N VAL A 171 2.78 -2.22 -16.57
CA VAL A 171 2.56 -3.19 -15.47
C VAL A 171 3.90 -3.67 -14.90
N GLY A 172 4.92 -2.81 -14.95
CA GLY A 172 6.28 -3.16 -14.56
C GLY A 172 6.39 -3.56 -13.09
N TRP A 173 5.68 -2.86 -12.20
CA TRP A 173 5.62 -3.22 -10.78
C TRP A 173 4.86 -4.51 -10.59
N GLY A 174 3.71 -4.66 -11.26
CA GLY A 174 2.90 -5.88 -11.18
C GLY A 174 3.64 -7.13 -11.65
N LEU A 175 4.65 -7.00 -12.52
CA LEU A 175 5.49 -8.10 -12.99
C LEU A 175 6.63 -8.45 -12.02
N ALA A 176 6.96 -7.57 -11.08
CA ALA A 176 8.01 -7.77 -10.08
C ALA A 176 7.48 -8.37 -8.76
N VAL A 177 6.16 -8.35 -8.57
CA VAL A 177 5.43 -9.01 -7.47
C VAL A 177 5.22 -10.48 -7.78
#